data_AF-A7X4Z3-F1
#
_entry.id   AF-A7X4Z3-F1
#
_cell.length_a   1.000
_cell.length_b   1.000
_cell.length_c   1.000
_cell.angle_alpha   90.00
_cell.angle_beta   90.00
_cell.angle_gamma   90.00
#
_symmetry.space_group_name_H-M   'P 1'
#
loop_
_entity.id
_entity.type
_entity.pdbx_description
1 polymer ?
#
loop_
_entity_poly.entity_id
_entity_poly.type
_entity_poly.pdbx_seq_one_letter_code
_entity_poly.pdbx_strand_id
1 'polypeptide(L)'
;GQDECFKHNEGGKDYSYCRKENNKNIPCLPQDVKCGRLYCNLYNDNRFPCQFRYSNDSLDYGMVDLGTKCGDGKVCDSNRQCVDVNTAYPSTTGFSHI
;
A
#
# COMPACT_ATOMS: atom_id res chain seq x y z
N GLY A 1 -2.00 -9.40 7.57
CA GLY A 1 -2.05 -10.73 6.92
C GLY A 1 -0.66 -11.31 6.89
N GLN A 2 -0.48 -12.51 6.35
CA GLN A 2 0.85 -13.03 6.02
C GLN A 2 1.45 -12.23 4.85
N ASP A 3 2.77 -12.12 4.78
CA ASP A 3 3.47 -11.35 3.74
C ASP A 3 3.14 -11.86 2.31
N GLU A 4 2.88 -13.17 2.17
CA GLU A 4 2.51 -13.78 0.90
C GLU A 4 1.22 -13.21 0.29
N CYS A 5 0.27 -12.76 1.12
CA CYS A 5 -0.97 -12.15 0.64
C CYS A 5 -0.71 -10.90 -0.20
N PHE A 6 0.33 -10.12 0.15
CA PHE A 6 0.64 -8.89 -0.56
C PHE A 6 1.15 -9.14 -1.99
N LYS A 7 1.67 -10.33 -2.30
CA LYS A 7 2.10 -10.68 -3.67
C LYS A 7 0.94 -10.62 -4.68
N HIS A 8 -0.30 -10.74 -4.22
CA HIS A 8 -1.47 -10.54 -5.10
C HIS A 8 -1.52 -9.14 -5.72
N ASN A 9 -0.90 -8.13 -5.09
CA ASN A 9 -0.85 -6.77 -5.61
C ASN A 9 0.02 -6.63 -6.88
N GLU A 10 0.89 -7.60 -7.18
CA GLU A 10 1.66 -7.64 -8.44
C GLU A 10 0.77 -7.98 -9.65
N GLY A 11 -0.38 -8.62 -9.42
CA GLY A 11 -1.25 -9.07 -10.50
C GLY A 11 -1.97 -7.93 -11.23
N GLY A 12 -2.25 -6.82 -10.54
CA GLY A 12 -2.98 -5.68 -11.11
C GLY A 12 -4.42 -6.00 -11.54
N LYS A 13 -4.98 -7.12 -11.09
CA LYS A 13 -6.32 -7.60 -11.45
C LYS A 13 -7.32 -7.30 -10.34
N ASP A 14 -8.56 -7.05 -10.75
CA ASP A 14 -9.72 -6.83 -9.89
C ASP A 14 -9.48 -5.74 -8.83
N TYR A 15 -9.16 -6.15 -7.60
CA TYR A 15 -9.05 -5.30 -6.42
C TYR A 15 -7.61 -5.21 -5.87
N SER A 16 -6.68 -5.96 -6.46
CA SER A 16 -5.30 -6.15 -6.00
C SER A 16 -4.33 -5.42 -6.93
N TYR A 17 -4.01 -4.18 -6.58
CA TYR A 17 -3.18 -3.27 -7.36
C TYR A 17 -2.53 -2.23 -6.44
N CYS A 18 -1.57 -1.46 -6.95
CA CYS A 18 -0.96 -0.35 -6.21
C CYS A 18 -1.78 0.93 -6.34
N ARG A 19 -2.17 1.27 -7.58
CA ARG A 19 -2.97 2.48 -7.86
C ARG A 19 -3.89 2.27 -9.06
N LYS A 20 -4.83 3.18 -9.26
CA LYS A 20 -5.75 3.17 -10.41
C LYS A 20 -5.69 4.52 -11.10
N GLU A 21 -5.38 4.50 -12.39
CA GLU A 21 -5.24 5.68 -13.24
C GLU A 21 -6.17 5.53 -14.43
N ASN A 22 -7.05 6.49 -14.70
CA ASN A 22 -7.98 6.43 -15.84
C ASN A 22 -8.75 5.10 -15.94
N ASN A 23 -9.28 4.63 -14.81
CA ASN A 23 -9.93 3.32 -14.65
C ASN A 23 -9.07 2.07 -14.89
N LYS A 24 -7.78 2.23 -15.14
CA LYS A 24 -6.82 1.14 -15.30
C LYS A 24 -6.12 0.86 -13.97
N ASN A 25 -6.20 -0.38 -13.53
CA ASN A 25 -5.43 -0.86 -12.38
C ASN A 25 -3.95 -0.94 -12.78
N ILE A 26 -3.08 -0.34 -11.96
CA ILE A 26 -1.64 -0.39 -12.11
C ILE A 26 -1.09 -1.40 -11.08
N PRO A 27 -0.47 -2.51 -11.53
CA PRO A 27 0.11 -3.49 -10.61
C PRO A 27 1.24 -2.86 -9.79
N CYS A 28 1.46 -3.42 -8.60
CA CYS A 28 2.65 -3.07 -7.81
C CYS A 28 3.91 -3.67 -8.45
N LEU A 29 5.04 -2.97 -8.29
CA LEU A 29 6.34 -3.61 -8.42
C LEU A 29 6.60 -4.51 -7.19
N PRO A 30 7.48 -5.52 -7.28
CA PRO A 30 7.74 -6.44 -6.16
C PRO A 30 8.12 -5.74 -4.85
N GLN A 31 8.84 -4.62 -4.90
CA GLN A 31 9.19 -3.84 -3.71
C GLN A 31 8.03 -3.02 -3.13
N ASP A 32 6.97 -2.78 -3.90
CA ASP A 32 5.86 -1.90 -3.55
C ASP A 32 4.61 -2.66 -3.09
N VAL A 33 4.65 -4.00 -3.08
CA VAL A 33 3.48 -4.86 -2.79
C VAL A 33 2.80 -4.57 -1.45
N LYS A 34 3.55 -4.03 -0.48
CA LYS A 34 3.05 -3.63 0.85
C LYS A 34 2.37 -2.24 0.87
N CYS A 35 2.29 -1.57 -0.28
CA CYS A 35 1.64 -0.26 -0.43
C CYS A 35 0.38 -0.28 -1.31
N GLY A 36 -0.03 -1.47 -1.78
CA GLY A 36 -1.27 -1.68 -2.53
C GLY A 36 -2.48 -2.01 -1.63
N ARG A 37 -3.24 -3.05 -1.99
CA ARG A 37 -4.36 -3.56 -1.19
C ARG A 37 -3.88 -4.04 0.18
N LEU A 38 -4.59 -3.64 1.24
CA LEU A 38 -4.34 -4.13 2.59
C LEU A 38 -4.96 -5.52 2.78
N TYR A 39 -4.17 -6.45 3.31
CA TYR A 39 -4.62 -7.80 3.66
C TYR A 39 -4.57 -8.06 5.16
N CYS A 40 -5.67 -8.53 5.72
CA CYS A 40 -5.82 -8.85 7.14
C CYS A 40 -6.11 -10.34 7.33
N ASN A 41 -5.55 -10.92 8.37
CA ASN A 41 -6.02 -12.21 8.88
C ASN A 41 -6.98 -11.88 10.03
N LEU A 42 -8.24 -12.30 9.92
CA LEU A 42 -9.20 -12.15 11.03
C LEU A 42 -9.07 -13.37 11.93
N TYR A 43 -8.79 -13.12 13.21
CA TYR A 43 -8.43 -14.12 14.22
C TYR A 43 -9.38 -15.32 14.32
N ASN A 44 -10.64 -15.16 13.92
CA ASN A 44 -11.69 -16.20 14.00
C ASN A 44 -11.98 -16.90 12.66
N ASP A 45 -11.28 -16.56 11.57
CA ASP A 45 -11.49 -17.12 10.24
C ASP A 45 -10.17 -17.34 9.51
N ASN A 46 -9.47 -18.41 9.90
CA ASN A 46 -8.25 -18.88 9.23
C ASN A 46 -8.52 -19.52 7.87
N ARG A 47 -9.78 -19.64 7.43
CA ARG A 47 -10.11 -20.25 6.13
C ARG A 47 -9.69 -19.34 4.97
N PHE A 48 -9.59 -18.03 5.22
CA PHE A 48 -9.18 -17.03 4.26
C PHE A 48 -8.12 -16.11 4.90
N PRO A 49 -6.82 -16.46 4.84
CA PRO A 49 -5.75 -15.70 5.52
C PRO A 49 -5.46 -14.33 4.88
N CYS A 50 -5.93 -14.12 3.65
CA CYS A 50 -5.72 -12.92 2.84
C CYS A 50 -7.03 -12.14 2.64
N GLN A 51 -7.72 -11.79 3.71
CA GLN A 51 -8.95 -11.00 3.61
C GLN A 51 -8.64 -9.56 3.26
N PHE A 52 -9.48 -8.94 2.44
CA PHE A 52 -9.34 -7.54 2.05
C PHE A 52 -10.70 -6.84 2.02
N ARG A 53 -10.68 -5.51 2.06
CA ARG A 53 -11.86 -4.66 1.88
C ARG A 53 -11.71 -3.89 0.57
N TYR A 54 -12.83 -3.62 -0.11
CA TYR A 54 -12.88 -2.87 -1.35
C TYR A 54 -14.23 -2.15 -1.48
N SER A 55 -14.24 -0.99 -2.13
CA SER A 55 -15.44 -0.22 -2.46
C SER A 55 -15.31 0.36 -3.87
N ASN A 56 -16.41 0.37 -4.64
CA ASN A 56 -16.46 1.06 -5.93
C ASN A 56 -16.57 2.58 -5.76
N ASP A 57 -17.08 3.06 -4.61
CA ASP A 57 -17.33 4.48 -4.36
C ASP A 57 -16.08 5.21 -3.87
N SER A 58 -15.15 4.47 -3.27
CA SER A 58 -13.88 4.99 -2.76
C SER A 58 -12.76 4.04 -3.14
N LEU A 59 -11.96 4.44 -4.13
CA LEU A 59 -10.86 3.63 -4.66
C LEU A 59 -9.78 3.35 -3.60
N ASP A 60 -9.61 4.27 -2.65
CA ASP A 60 -8.67 4.14 -1.55
C ASP A 60 -9.20 3.28 -0.40
N TYR A 61 -10.51 3.01 -0.33
CA TYR A 61 -11.08 2.20 0.73
C TYR A 61 -10.49 0.79 0.70
N GLY A 62 -9.80 0.41 1.78
CA GLY A 62 -9.11 -0.87 1.96
C GLY A 62 -7.72 -0.94 1.33
N MET A 63 -7.21 0.15 0.78
CA MET A 63 -5.79 0.29 0.43
C MET A 63 -4.97 0.50 1.71
N VAL A 64 -3.66 0.23 1.66
CA VAL A 64 -2.76 0.60 2.76
C VAL A 64 -2.69 2.12 2.86
N ASP A 65 -2.76 2.68 4.07
CA ASP A 65 -2.73 4.15 4.24
C ASP A 65 -1.36 4.74 3.87
N LEU A 66 -1.36 5.97 3.33
CA LEU A 66 -0.13 6.69 3.04
C LEU A 66 0.70 6.91 4.32
N GLY A 67 2.02 6.88 4.21
CA GLY A 67 2.94 6.97 5.35
C GLY A 67 3.05 5.67 6.17
N THR A 68 2.28 4.63 5.87
CA THR A 68 2.40 3.33 6.55
C THR A 68 3.79 2.73 6.33
N LYS A 69 4.41 2.24 7.40
CA LYS A 69 5.68 1.52 7.34
C LYS A 69 5.53 0.27 6.45
N CYS A 70 6.31 0.19 5.38
CA CYS A 70 6.31 -0.93 4.44
C CYS A 70 7.63 -1.73 4.48
N GLY A 71 8.65 -1.21 5.16
CA GLY A 71 9.93 -1.86 5.40
C GLY A 71 10.73 -1.09 6.45
N ASP A 72 11.89 -1.59 6.84
CA ASP A 72 12.76 -0.85 7.76
C ASP A 72 13.28 0.43 7.10
N GLY A 73 13.06 1.56 7.76
CA GLY A 73 13.36 2.88 7.21
C GLY A 73 12.44 3.34 6.06
N LYS A 74 11.39 2.56 5.71
CA LYS A 74 10.58 2.80 4.51
C LYS A 74 9.08 2.95 4.79
N VAL A 75 8.43 3.81 4.02
CA VAL A 75 7.01 4.12 4.11
C VAL A 75 6.35 4.18 2.73
N CYS A 76 5.03 4.01 2.69
CA CYS A 76 4.24 4.16 1.48
C CYS A 76 4.06 5.63 1.10
N ASP A 77 4.53 6.04 -0.08
CA ASP A 77 4.36 7.40 -0.58
C ASP A 77 3.00 7.61 -1.30
N SER A 78 2.75 8.83 -1.76
CA SER A 78 1.54 9.18 -2.51
C SER A 78 1.41 8.46 -3.86
N ASN A 79 2.50 7.92 -4.41
CA ASN A 79 2.50 7.13 -5.64
C ASN A 79 2.29 5.64 -5.38
N ARG A 80 2.04 5.27 -4.11
CA ARG A 80 1.85 3.90 -3.66
C ARG A 80 3.13 3.06 -3.80
N GLN A 81 4.28 3.69 -3.60
CA GLN A 81 5.61 3.08 -3.64
C GLN A 81 6.19 2.95 -2.22
N CYS A 82 6.96 1.89 -1.97
CA CYS A 82 7.65 1.68 -0.70
C CYS A 82 9.05 2.33 -0.74
N VAL A 83 9.12 3.58 -0.32
CA VAL A 83 10.31 4.42 -0.42
C VAL A 83 10.93 4.69 0.94
N ASP A 84 12.20 5.12 0.97
CA ASP A 84 12.85 5.57 2.19
C ASP A 84 12.13 6.79 2.80
N VAL A 85 12.06 6.83 4.13
CA VAL A 85 11.36 7.89 4.87
C VAL A 85 11.89 9.29 4.54
N ASN A 86 13.19 9.41 4.25
CA ASN A 86 13.84 10.66 3.85
C ASN A 86 13.46 11.09 2.42
N THR A 87 13.05 10.15 1.58
CA THR A 87 12.52 10.42 0.23
C THR A 87 11.05 10.82 0.30
N ALA A 88 10.25 10.16 1.16
CA ALA A 88 8.85 10.49 1.37
C ALA A 88 8.65 11.86 2.05
N TYR A 89 9.52 12.20 3.01
CA TYR A 89 9.50 13.45 3.74
C TYR A 89 10.89 14.08 3.68
N PRO A 90 11.24 14.74 2.55
CA PRO A 90 12.51 15.42 2.45
C PRO A 90 12.58 16.47 3.55
N SER A 91 13.62 16.40 4.38
CA SER A 91 13.85 17.38 5.42
C SER A 91 13.92 18.76 4.77
N THR A 92 12.92 19.60 5.02
CA THR A 92 13.04 21.02 4.71
C THR A 92 14.03 21.59 5.70
N THR A 93 15.31 21.66 5.32
CA THR A 93 16.35 22.40 6.06
C THR A 93 16.12 23.92 5.99
N GLY A 94 14.86 24.36 6.11
CA GLY A 94 14.38 25.72 5.92
C GLY A 94 13.36 26.20 6.95
N PHE A 95 13.10 25.45 8.02
CA PHE A 95 12.51 26.06 9.22
C PHE A 95 13.63 26.73 10.03
N SER A 96 14.16 27.83 9.49
CA SER A 96 14.73 28.88 10.33
C SER A 96 13.59 29.41 11.19
N HIS A 97 13.53 28.98 12.45
CA HIS A 97 12.87 29.77 13.46
C HIS A 97 13.85 30.87 13.89
N ILE A 98 13.47 32.09 13.51
CA ILE A 98 13.87 33.38 14.07
C ILE A 98 13.78 33.32 15.60
#